data_AF-A0ABD0RHK4-F1
#
_entry.id   AF-A0ABD0RHK4-F1
#
_cell.length_a   1.000
_cell.length_b   1.000
_cell.length_c   1.000
_cell.angle_alpha   90.00
_cell.angle_beta   90.00
_cell.angle_gamma   90.00
#
_symmetry.space_group_name_H-M   'P 1'
#
loop_
_entity.id
_entity.type
_entity.pdbx_description
1 polymer ?
#
loop_
_entity_poly.entity_id
_entity_poly.type
_entity_poly.pdbx_seq_one_letter_code
_entity_poly.pdbx_strand_id
1 'polypeptide(L)'
;CILGFFIGLLFTQRSGNYFVTMFDDYSATLPLIVVVIFETVSVAWIYGADRFLDDVEVMLHWRPPVVYRFLWKYVCLFGMVGLLTASLLRMVFKRPTYTAWNHTT
;
A
#
# COMPACT_ATOMS: atom_id res chain seq x y z
N CYS A 1 -14.08 1.48 -21.32
CA CYS A 1 -15.07 2.58 -21.33
C CYS A 1 -16.49 2.10 -21.04
N ILE A 2 -17.08 1.21 -21.86
CA ILE A 2 -18.47 0.73 -21.65
C ILE A 2 -18.65 0.03 -20.29
N LEU A 3 -17.71 -0.86 -19.91
CA LEU A 3 -17.73 -1.52 -18.60
C LEU A 3 -17.64 -0.53 -17.43
N GLY A 4 -16.76 0.47 -17.55
CA GLY A 4 -16.62 1.54 -16.54
C GLY A 4 -17.88 2.41 -16.42
N PHE A 5 -18.61 2.61 -17.52
CA PHE A 5 -19.89 3.34 -17.50
C PHE A 5 -20.99 2.55 -16.76
N PHE A 6 -21.11 1.24 -17.01
CA PHE A 6 -22.07 0.39 -16.28
C PHE A 6 -21.73 0.25 -14.79
N ILE A 7 -20.45 0.13 -14.45
CA ILE A 7 -19.99 0.10 -13.06
C ILE A 7 -20.22 1.47 -12.39
N GLY A 8 -20.00 2.57 -13.11
CA GLY A 8 -20.27 3.93 -12.63
C GLY A 8 -21.74 4.18 -12.30
N LEU A 9 -22.68 3.61 -13.08
CA LEU A 9 -24.12 3.70 -12.84
C LEU A 9 -24.54 3.08 -11.49
N LEU A 10 -23.86 2.03 -11.02
CA LEU A 10 -24.10 1.44 -9.70
C LEU A 10 -23.76 2.42 -8.56
N PHE A 11 -22.78 3.30 -8.77
CA PHE A 11 -22.35 4.29 -7.77
C PHE A 11 -23.21 5.57 -7.75
N THR A 12 -24.06 5.80 -8.75
CA THR A 12 -24.95 6.98 -8.82
C THR A 12 -26.33 6.79 -8.18
N GLN A 13 -26.63 5.59 -7.66
CA GLN A 13 -27.91 5.30 -7.00
C GLN A 13 -28.05 6.06 -5.66
N ARG A 14 -29.26 6.12 -5.07
CA ARG A 14 -29.53 6.78 -3.77
C ARG A 14 -28.66 6.26 -2.61
N SER A 15 -28.21 5.01 -2.69
CA SER A 15 -27.28 4.37 -1.74
C SER A 15 -25.83 4.32 -2.24
N GLY A 16 -25.52 5.02 -3.34
CA GLY A 16 -24.24 4.92 -4.06
C GLY A 16 -23.04 5.35 -3.24
N ASN A 17 -23.18 6.35 -2.37
CA ASN A 17 -22.12 6.81 -1.46
C ASN A 17 -21.59 5.66 -0.58
N TYR A 18 -22.48 4.76 -0.14
CA TYR A 18 -22.08 3.60 0.65
C TYR A 18 -21.30 2.55 -0.15
N PHE A 19 -21.71 2.31 -1.39
CA PHE A 19 -20.98 1.39 -2.28
C PHE A 19 -19.60 1.94 -2.63
N VAL A 20 -19.48 3.27 -2.83
CA VAL A 20 -18.20 3.93 -3.10
C VAL A 20 -17.27 3.81 -1.88
N THR A 21 -17.75 4.15 -0.69
CA THR A 21 -16.92 4.09 0.54
C THR A 21 -16.49 2.66 0.87
N MET A 22 -17.38 1.68 0.72
CA MET A 22 -17.01 0.27 0.89
C MET A 22 -16.00 -0.19 -0.16
N PHE A 23 -16.18 0.19 -1.43
CA PHE A 23 -15.24 -0.19 -2.49
C PHE A 23 -13.87 0.46 -2.30
N ASP A 24 -13.82 1.72 -1.88
CA ASP A 24 -12.57 2.45 -1.64
C ASP A 24 -11.76 1.80 -0.49
N ASP A 25 -12.42 1.48 0.62
CA ASP A 25 -11.76 0.85 1.78
C ASP A 25 -11.20 -0.55 1.43
N TYR A 26 -11.96 -1.38 0.70
CA TYR A 26 -11.56 -2.77 0.40
C TYR A 26 -10.69 -2.91 -0.86
N SER A 27 -10.96 -2.15 -1.92
CA SER A 27 -10.30 -2.32 -3.22
C SER A 27 -9.00 -1.54 -3.33
N ALA A 28 -8.84 -0.41 -2.64
CA ALA A 28 -7.59 0.34 -2.68
C ALA A 28 -6.59 -0.20 -1.65
N THR A 29 -7.03 -0.46 -0.42
CA THR A 29 -6.11 -0.71 0.70
C THR A 29 -5.55 -2.13 0.71
N LEU A 30 -6.36 -3.18 0.57
CA LEU A 30 -5.91 -4.57 0.68
C LEU A 30 -4.91 -5.00 -0.41
N PRO A 31 -5.20 -4.86 -1.72
CA PRO A 31 -4.28 -5.31 -2.76
C PRO A 31 -3.02 -4.44 -2.83
N LEU A 32 -3.13 -3.12 -2.60
CA LEU A 32 -1.98 -2.22 -2.61
C LEU A 32 -0.98 -2.61 -1.52
N ILE A 33 -1.46 -2.96 -0.32
CA ILE A 33 -0.60 -3.46 0.76
C ILE A 33 0.14 -4.74 0.34
N VAL A 34 -0.57 -5.71 -0.25
CA VAL A 34 0.04 -6.98 -0.69
C VAL A 34 1.13 -6.73 -1.74
N VAL A 35 0.87 -5.88 -2.73
CA VAL A 35 1.84 -5.54 -3.79
C VAL A 35 3.09 -4.88 -3.19
N VAL A 36 2.93 -3.92 -2.28
CA VAL A 36 4.06 -3.23 -1.64
C VAL A 36 4.93 -4.18 -0.81
N ILE A 37 4.35 -5.19 -0.14
CA ILE A 37 5.13 -6.23 0.56
C ILE A 37 5.97 -7.03 -0.44
N PHE A 38 5.35 -7.52 -1.51
CA PHE A 38 6.06 -8.32 -2.50
C PHE A 38 7.17 -7.52 -3.18
N GLU A 39 6.94 -6.25 -3.47
CA GLU A 39 7.92 -5.36 -4.09
C GLU A 39 9.11 -5.11 -3.15
N THR A 40 8.85 -4.75 -1.88
CA THR A 40 9.92 -4.51 -0.90
C THR A 40 10.73 -5.77 -0.57
N VAL A 41 10.07 -6.93 -0.43
CA VAL A 41 10.75 -8.22 -0.26
C VAL A 41 11.58 -8.56 -1.51
N SER A 42 11.05 -8.33 -2.70
CA SER A 42 11.76 -8.59 -3.95
C SER A 42 13.02 -7.72 -4.07
N VAL A 43 12.94 -6.43 -3.78
CA VAL A 43 14.11 -5.54 -3.84
C VAL A 43 15.15 -5.89 -2.76
N ALA A 44 14.71 -6.19 -1.54
CA ALA A 44 15.64 -6.41 -0.43
C ALA A 44 16.33 -7.79 -0.44
N TRP A 45 15.62 -8.83 -0.86
CA TRP A 45 16.07 -10.22 -0.79
C TRP A 45 16.40 -10.82 -2.17
N ILE A 46 15.59 -10.55 -3.20
CA ILE A 46 15.81 -11.12 -4.55
C ILE A 46 16.82 -10.28 -5.35
N TYR A 47 16.67 -8.95 -5.36
CA TYR A 47 17.61 -8.07 -6.08
C TYR A 47 18.95 -7.92 -5.34
N GLY A 48 18.89 -7.89 -4.00
CA GLY A 48 20.05 -7.80 -3.14
C GLY A 48 20.55 -6.36 -3.00
N ALA A 49 20.68 -5.93 -1.74
CA ALA A 49 21.11 -4.56 -1.41
C ALA A 49 22.57 -4.23 -1.79
N ASP A 50 23.38 -5.20 -2.21
CA ASP A 50 24.69 -4.95 -2.82
C ASP A 50 24.52 -4.36 -4.23
N ARG A 51 23.82 -5.08 -5.10
CA ARG A 51 23.56 -4.67 -6.49
C ARG A 51 22.84 -3.35 -6.60
N PHE A 52 21.86 -3.12 -5.72
CA PHE A 52 21.15 -1.85 -5.71
C PHE A 52 22.07 -0.67 -5.39
N LEU A 53 23.07 -0.85 -4.52
CA LEU A 53 24.02 0.21 -4.22
C LEU A 53 24.98 0.46 -5.37
N ASP A 54 25.42 -0.60 -6.04
CA ASP A 54 26.27 -0.50 -7.23
C ASP A 54 25.55 0.23 -8.37
N ASP A 55 24.25 -0.03 -8.57
CA ASP A 55 23.44 0.70 -9.56
C ASP A 55 23.30 2.19 -9.21
N VAL A 56 23.11 2.51 -7.92
CA VAL A 56 23.03 3.90 -7.45
C VAL A 56 24.37 4.62 -7.63
N GLU A 57 25.50 3.94 -7.40
CA GLU A 57 26.83 4.47 -7.65
C GLU A 57 27.05 4.78 -9.14
N VAL A 58 26.60 3.90 -10.03
CA VAL A 58 26.65 4.12 -11.49
C VAL A 58 25.80 5.31 -11.90
N MET A 59 24.63 5.51 -11.27
CA MET A 59 23.77 6.66 -11.56
C MET A 59 24.32 7.98 -11.03
N LEU A 60 24.79 8.02 -9.77
CA LEU A 60 25.21 9.26 -9.11
C LEU A 60 26.70 9.62 -9.31
N HIS A 61 27.52 8.72 -9.88
CA HIS A 61 28.97 8.90 -10.05
C HIS A 61 29.74 9.20 -8.73
N TRP A 62 29.13 8.93 -7.57
CA TRP A 62 29.71 9.14 -6.26
C TRP A 62 29.36 7.96 -5.35
N ARG A 63 30.32 7.48 -4.55
CA ARG A 63 30.10 6.35 -3.63
C ARG A 63 29.42 6.81 -2.35
N PRO A 64 28.13 6.47 -2.12
CA PRO A 64 27.55 6.63 -0.80
C PRO A 64 28.27 5.71 0.20
N PRO A 65 28.51 6.16 1.44
CA PRO A 65 29.19 5.37 2.47
C PRO A 65 28.37 4.13 2.85
N VAL A 66 29.05 3.03 3.20
CA VAL A 66 28.42 1.72 3.52
C VAL A 66 27.44 1.78 4.71
N VAL A 67 27.55 2.81 5.54
CA VAL A 67 26.57 3.09 6.62
C VAL A 67 25.19 3.42 6.05
N TYR A 68 25.13 4.16 4.92
CA TYR A 68 23.88 4.45 4.21
C TYR A 68 23.26 3.20 3.62
N ARG A 69 24.08 2.22 3.22
CA ARG A 69 23.60 0.91 2.74
C ARG A 69 22.86 0.13 3.82
N PHE A 70 23.40 0.10 5.04
CA PHE A 70 22.75 -0.55 6.17
C PHE A 70 21.50 0.22 6.60
N LEU A 71 21.57 1.55 6.61
CA LEU A 71 20.45 2.42 6.92
C LEU A 71 19.30 2.22 5.91
N TRP A 72 19.56 2.25 4.61
CA TRP A 72 18.53 1.99 3.60
C TRP A 72 18.01 0.56 3.65
N LYS A 73 18.88 -0.45 3.78
CA LYS A 73 18.41 -1.83 3.79
C LYS A 73 17.57 -2.17 5.01
N TYR A 74 17.95 -1.70 6.19
CA TYR A 74 17.27 -2.05 7.44
C TYR A 74 16.25 -1.00 7.87
N VAL A 75 16.56 0.30 7.79
CA VAL A 75 15.64 1.37 8.22
C VAL A 75 14.53 1.61 7.20
N CYS A 76 14.77 1.58 5.88
CA CYS A 76 13.64 1.63 4.93
C CYS A 76 12.81 0.36 4.99
N LEU A 77 13.42 -0.82 5.15
CA LEU A 77 12.65 -2.07 5.24
C LEU A 77 11.82 -2.14 6.52
N PHE A 78 12.40 -1.81 7.69
CA PHE A 78 11.63 -1.70 8.94
C PHE A 78 10.64 -0.54 8.92
N GLY A 79 10.98 0.59 8.29
CA GLY A 79 10.09 1.75 8.16
C GLY A 79 8.88 1.45 7.28
N MET A 80 9.09 0.78 6.13
CA MET A 80 8.02 0.33 5.25
C MET A 80 7.19 -0.78 5.90
N VAL A 81 7.82 -1.79 6.50
CA VAL A 81 7.11 -2.84 7.27
C VAL A 81 6.35 -2.23 8.45
N GLY A 82 6.91 -1.22 9.12
CA GLY A 82 6.30 -0.52 10.27
C GLY A 82 5.10 0.34 9.88
N LEU A 83 5.22 1.16 8.83
CA LEU A 83 4.09 1.90 8.25
C LEU A 83 3.00 0.94 7.77
N LEU A 84 3.40 -0.17 7.17
CA LEU A 84 2.51 -1.20 6.65
C LEU A 84 1.79 -1.97 7.77
N THR A 85 2.47 -2.26 8.87
CA THR A 85 1.88 -2.88 10.07
C THR A 85 0.94 -1.90 10.77
N ALA A 86 1.29 -0.61 10.84
CA ALA A 86 0.42 0.42 11.40
C ALA A 86 -0.87 0.58 10.56
N SER A 87 -0.77 0.55 9.23
CA SER A 87 -1.93 0.60 8.33
C SER A 87 -2.79 -0.68 8.42
N LEU A 88 -2.17 -1.86 8.49
CA LEU A 88 -2.86 -3.13 8.74
C LEU A 88 -3.56 -3.13 10.11
N LEU A 89 -2.89 -2.66 11.15
CA LEU A 89 -3.48 -2.51 12.49
C LEU A 89 -4.66 -1.55 12.45
N ARG A 90 -4.57 -0.42 11.75
CA ARG A 90 -5.72 0.48 11.57
C ARG A 90 -6.89 -0.22 10.90
N MET A 91 -6.63 -1.01 9.86
CA MET A 91 -7.67 -1.71 9.09
C MET A 91 -8.28 -2.90 9.85
N VAL A 92 -7.50 -3.58 10.69
CA VAL A 92 -7.95 -4.72 11.51
C VAL A 92 -8.61 -4.26 12.82
N PHE A 93 -8.13 -3.18 13.44
CA PHE A 93 -8.69 -2.67 14.70
C PHE A 93 -9.91 -1.76 14.50
N LYS A 94 -10.06 -1.09 13.34
CA LYS A 94 -11.40 -0.65 12.94
C LYS A 94 -12.17 -1.90 12.54
N ARG A 95 -13.02 -2.40 13.46
CA ARG A 95 -14.12 -3.30 13.08
C ARG A 95 -14.79 -2.68 11.85
N PRO A 96 -15.14 -3.45 10.80
CA PRO A 96 -15.84 -2.93 9.63
C PRO A 96 -17.24 -2.47 10.07
N THR A 97 -17.33 -1.29 10.66
CA THR A 97 -18.58 -0.66 11.04
C THR A 97 -19.04 0.14 9.82
N TYR A 98 -19.77 -0.54 8.96
CA TYR A 98 -20.57 0.12 7.94
C TYR A 98 -21.70 0.88 8.66
N THR A 99 -21.87 2.16 8.35
CA THR A 99 -23.03 2.93 8.82
C THR A 99 -24.26 2.35 8.13
N ALA A 100 -24.98 1.46 8.81
CA ALA A 100 -26.25 0.97 8.28
C ALA A 100 -27.24 2.14 8.26
N TRP A 101 -27.89 2.36 7.11
CA TRP A 101 -28.89 3.44 6.94
C TRP A 101 -30.02 3.39 7.97
N ASN A 102 -30.33 2.20 8.52
CA ASN A 102 -31.18 2.08 9.70
C ASN A 102 -30.34 2.28 10.98
N HIS A 103 -30.19 3.55 11.36
CA HIS A 103 -30.19 3.87 12.78
C HIS A 103 -31.60 3.54 13.28
N THR A 104 -31.77 2.45 14.02
CA THR A 104 -33.00 2.23 14.78
C THR A 104 -33.05 3.26 15.90
N THR A 105 -33.52 4.47 15.59
CA THR A 105 -34.71 5.12 16.16
C THR A 105 -35.04 6.35 15.31
#